data_AF-A0AAU0ZHT7-F1
#
_entry.id   AF-A0AAU0ZHT7-F1
#
_cell.length_a   1.000
_cell.length_b   1.000
_cell.length_c   1.000
_cell.angle_alpha   90.00
_cell.angle_beta   90.00
_cell.angle_gamma   90.00
#
_symmetry.space_group_name_H-M   'P 1'
#
loop_
_entity.id
_entity.type
_entity.pdbx_description
1 polymer ?
#
loop_
_entity_poly.entity_id
_entity_poly.type
_entity_poly.pdbx_seq_one_letter_code
_entity_poly.pdbx_strand_id
1 'polypeptide(L)'
;MPAQSSLASPVAPVRRVADNAAFLNVKGAAEYLGLSPHTLYVWRHRRQGPPSFRMGPRGRVMYRRAALDSWIREQEGADSRSNTELSPLCAAPEKRLSRLSNA
;
A
#
# COMPACT_ATOMS: atom_id res chain seq x y z
N MET A 1 -22.93 -55.44 2.70
CA MET A 1 -23.87 -54.49 3.35
C MET A 1 -23.51 -54.39 4.83
N PRO A 2 -23.18 -53.21 5.38
CA PRO A 2 -22.89 -51.95 4.69
C PRO A 2 -21.49 -52.06 4.00
N ALA A 3 -20.39 -51.33 4.19
CA ALA A 3 -19.95 -50.30 5.16
C ALA A 3 -18.80 -49.47 4.54
N GLN A 4 -18.33 -48.43 5.26
CA GLN A 4 -17.28 -47.50 4.83
C GLN A 4 -16.40 -47.06 6.02
N SER A 5 -15.13 -46.77 5.75
CA SER A 5 -14.29 -45.78 6.48
C SER A 5 -13.02 -45.53 5.64
N SER A 6 -13.10 -44.70 4.60
CA SER A 6 -12.98 -43.22 4.66
C SER A 6 -11.53 -42.74 4.67
N LEU A 7 -11.02 -42.39 3.48
CA LEU A 7 -9.74 -41.73 3.27
C LEU A 7 -9.80 -40.26 3.72
N ALA A 8 -9.87 -40.05 5.03
CA ALA A 8 -9.76 -38.73 5.63
C ALA A 8 -8.29 -38.30 5.67
N SER A 9 -7.77 -37.81 4.53
CA SER A 9 -6.48 -37.11 4.49
C SER A 9 -6.48 -36.02 5.56
N PRO A 10 -5.50 -35.99 6.49
CA PRO A 10 -5.39 -34.89 7.43
C PRO A 10 -5.00 -33.65 6.63
N VAL A 11 -5.99 -32.82 6.29
CA VAL A 11 -5.73 -31.44 5.89
C VAL A 11 -5.12 -30.79 7.12
N ALA A 12 -3.79 -30.74 7.15
CA ALA A 12 -3.07 -30.12 8.24
C ALA A 12 -3.63 -28.69 8.37
N PRO A 13 -4.03 -28.24 9.57
CA PRO A 13 -4.50 -26.88 9.74
C PRO A 13 -3.34 -25.96 9.38
N VAL A 14 -3.37 -25.43 8.14
CA VAL A 14 -2.36 -24.52 7.62
C VAL A 14 -2.29 -23.40 8.63
N ARG A 15 -1.19 -23.37 9.38
CA ARG A 15 -1.03 -22.54 10.57
C ARG A 15 -0.98 -21.10 10.11
N ARG A 16 -2.17 -20.50 9.93
CA ARG A 16 -2.35 -19.08 9.65
C ARG A 16 -1.57 -18.38 10.75
N VAL A 17 -0.47 -17.74 10.37
CA VAL A 17 0.39 -17.01 11.29
C VAL A 17 -0.37 -15.74 11.65
N ALA A 18 -1.29 -15.90 12.59
CA ALA A 18 -2.31 -14.92 12.93
C ALA A 18 -1.64 -13.64 13.42
N ASP A 19 -1.69 -12.61 12.58
CA ASP A 19 -1.89 -11.20 12.91
C ASP A 19 -0.83 -10.49 13.76
N ASN A 20 0.17 -11.19 14.31
CA ASN A 20 1.30 -10.62 15.04
C ASN A 20 2.24 -9.78 14.15
N ALA A 21 2.06 -9.84 12.83
CA ALA A 21 2.72 -8.95 11.85
C ALA A 21 1.75 -7.92 11.22
N ALA A 22 0.53 -7.76 11.75
CA ALA A 22 -0.46 -6.84 11.20
C ALA A 22 -0.09 -5.35 11.37
N PHE A 23 0.74 -5.02 12.37
CA PHE A 23 1.13 -3.64 12.69
C PHE A 23 2.64 -3.49 12.82
N LEU A 24 3.20 -2.54 12.07
CA LEU A 24 4.61 -2.16 12.07
C LEU A 24 4.79 -0.79 12.73
N ASN A 25 5.87 -0.61 13.50
CA ASN A 25 6.28 0.72 13.95
C ASN A 25 7.02 1.47 12.83
N VAL A 26 7.36 2.75 13.02
CA VAL A 26 8.05 3.58 12.00
C VAL A 26 9.34 2.95 11.45
N LYS A 27 10.13 2.25 12.28
CA LYS A 27 11.36 1.57 11.85
C LYS A 27 11.03 0.34 10.99
N GLY A 28 10.13 -0.52 11.46
CA GLY A 28 9.70 -1.71 10.72
C GLY A 28 8.97 -1.38 9.40
N ALA A 29 8.22 -0.27 9.35
CA ALA A 29 7.59 0.21 8.12
C ALA A 29 8.62 0.81 7.14
N ALA A 30 9.67 1.47 7.65
CA ALA A 30 10.77 1.96 6.82
C ALA A 30 11.57 0.79 6.23
N GLU A 31 11.91 -0.21 7.05
CA GLU A 31 12.57 -1.46 6.65
C GLU A 31 11.74 -2.24 5.62
N TYR A 32 10.42 -2.33 5.80
CA TYR A 32 9.51 -2.98 4.84
C TYR A 32 9.45 -2.28 3.47
N LEU A 33 9.60 -0.95 3.45
CA LEU A 33 9.60 -0.13 2.23
C LEU A 33 11.01 0.06 1.62
N GLY A 34 12.08 -0.45 2.26
CA GLY A 34 13.46 -0.17 1.85
C GLY A 34 13.88 1.30 2.03
N LEU A 35 13.18 2.07 2.87
CA LEU A 35 13.37 3.50 3.08
C LEU A 35 14.04 3.82 4.41
N SER A 36 14.52 5.06 4.56
CA SER A 36 14.96 5.56 5.87
C SER A 36 13.75 5.92 6.75
N PRO A 37 13.83 5.74 8.09
CA PRO A 37 12.80 6.25 9.00
C PRO A 37 12.62 7.78 8.92
N HIS A 38 13.69 8.51 8.56
CA HIS A 38 13.63 9.96 8.32
C HIS A 38 12.71 10.30 7.14
N THR A 39 12.74 9.51 6.06
CA THR A 39 11.85 9.66 4.90
C THR A 39 10.38 9.57 5.33
N LEU A 40 10.03 8.58 6.17
CA LEU A 40 8.66 8.44 6.68
C LEU A 40 8.25 9.60 7.61
N TYR A 41 9.17 10.16 8.41
CA TYR A 41 8.87 11.38 9.19
C TYR A 41 8.59 12.59 8.28
N VAL A 42 9.38 12.79 7.22
CA VAL A 42 9.20 13.88 6.25
C VAL A 42 7.88 13.73 5.49
N TRP A 43 7.56 12.52 5.00
CA TRP A 43 6.29 12.22 4.34
C TRP A 43 5.10 12.51 5.26
N ARG A 44 5.14 11.99 6.49
CA ARG A 44 4.09 12.22 7.49
C ARG A 44 3.91 13.70 7.85
N HIS A 45 4.98 14.49 7.90
CA HIS A 45 4.89 15.95 8.07
C HIS A 45 4.24 16.63 6.84
N ARG A 46 4.59 16.20 5.63
CA ARG A 46 4.01 16.67 4.36
C ARG A 46 2.60 16.13 4.08
N ARG A 47 2.00 15.36 5.01
CA ARG A 47 0.71 14.64 4.86
C ARG A 47 0.66 13.73 3.61
N GLN A 48 1.81 13.16 3.26
CA GLN A 48 1.99 12.23 2.14
C GLN A 48 2.43 10.86 2.68
N GLY A 49 2.42 9.84 1.82
CA GLY A 49 2.82 8.49 2.18
C GLY A 49 1.70 7.66 2.83
N PRO A 50 2.04 6.45 3.32
CA PRO A 50 1.07 5.43 3.71
C PRO A 50 0.27 5.78 4.98
N PRO A 51 -0.98 5.27 5.12
CA PRO A 51 -1.81 5.52 6.30
C PRO A 51 -1.15 5.15 7.63
N SER A 52 -0.88 6.18 8.45
CA SER A 52 -0.28 6.06 9.78
C SER A 52 -1.27 6.46 10.86
N PHE A 53 -1.34 5.69 11.96
CA PHE A 53 -2.21 5.98 13.10
C PHE A 53 -1.41 6.02 14.40
N ARG A 54 -1.96 6.67 15.44
CA ARG A 54 -1.36 6.71 16.78
C ARG A 54 -2.01 5.62 17.64
N MET A 55 -1.20 4.79 18.28
CA MET A 55 -1.64 3.66 19.09
C MET A 55 -1.20 3.81 20.56
N GLY A 56 -2.14 3.56 21.47
CA GLY A 56 -1.91 3.59 22.92
C GLY A 56 -1.71 4.98 23.54
N PRO A 57 -1.66 5.08 24.88
CA PRO A 57 -1.62 6.35 25.62
C PRO A 57 -0.34 7.18 25.40
N ARG A 58 0.74 6.55 24.91
CA ARG A 58 1.98 7.23 24.49
C ARG A 58 1.98 7.67 23.02
N GLY A 59 0.86 7.53 22.31
CA GLY A 59 0.65 8.07 20.96
C GLY A 59 1.63 7.55 19.89
N ARG A 60 2.18 6.34 20.06
CA ARG A 60 3.21 5.79 19.17
C ARG A 60 2.65 5.63 17.75
N VAL A 61 3.41 6.05 16.74
CA VAL A 61 3.00 5.92 15.34
C VAL A 61 3.18 4.47 14.88
N MET A 62 2.09 3.88 14.42
CA MET A 62 2.01 2.53 13.86
C MET A 62 1.41 2.60 12.45
N TYR A 63 1.81 1.65 11.61
CA TYR A 63 1.31 1.40 10.27
C TYR A 63 0.69 0.00 10.24
N ARG A 64 -0.45 -0.18 9.56
CA ARG A 64 -0.98 -1.53 9.30
C ARG A 64 -0.31 -2.08 8.04
N ARG A 65 0.18 -3.33 8.06
CA ARG A 65 0.86 -3.94 6.90
C ARG A 65 0.00 -3.87 5.63
N ALA A 66 -1.25 -4.34 5.71
CA ALA A 66 -2.21 -4.24 4.60
C ALA A 66 -2.47 -2.79 4.12
N ALA A 67 -2.27 -1.77 4.95
CA ALA A 67 -2.40 -0.37 4.52
C ALA A 67 -1.13 0.16 3.84
N LEU A 68 0.05 -0.38 4.16
CA LEU A 68 1.26 -0.20 3.36
C LEU A 68 1.10 -0.88 2.00
N ASP A 69 0.61 -2.12 1.99
CA ASP A 69 0.40 -2.91 0.76
C ASP A 69 -0.64 -2.27 -0.19
N SER A 70 -1.76 -1.73 0.35
CA SER A 70 -2.71 -0.94 -0.44
C SER A 70 -2.09 0.36 -0.96
N TRP A 71 -1.39 1.10 -0.11
CA TRP A 71 -0.77 2.37 -0.50
C TRP A 71 0.29 2.19 -1.60
N ILE A 72 1.08 1.11 -1.56
CA ILE A 72 2.03 0.78 -2.64
C ILE A 72 1.29 0.66 -3.97
N ARG A 73 0.19 -0.10 -4.03
CA ARG A 73 -0.63 -0.26 -5.25
C ARG A 73 -1.28 1.04 -5.71
N GLU A 74 -1.69 1.89 -4.77
CA GLU A 74 -2.19 3.24 -5.08
C GLU A 74 -1.08 4.12 -5.69
N GLN A 75 0.19 3.99 -5.27
CA GLN A 75 1.31 4.68 -5.90
C GLN A 75 1.69 4.06 -7.26
N GLU A 76 1.71 2.74 -7.40
CA GLU A 76 1.96 2.04 -8.67
C GLU A 76 0.92 2.43 -9.75
N GLY A 77 -0.36 2.56 -9.35
CA GLY A 77 -1.43 3.00 -10.23
C GLY A 77 -1.43 4.50 -10.54
N ALA A 78 -0.89 5.34 -9.65
CA ALA A 78 -0.82 6.79 -9.81
C ALA A 78 0.48 7.31 -10.45
N ASP A 79 1.57 6.54 -10.40
CA ASP A 79 2.82 6.87 -11.09
C ASP A 79 2.67 6.64 -12.60
N SER A 80 2.73 7.74 -13.35
CA SER A 80 2.55 7.78 -14.80
C SER A 80 3.70 7.17 -15.62
N ARG A 81 4.68 6.51 -14.98
CA ARG A 81 5.67 5.65 -15.67
C ARG A 81 5.33 4.17 -15.50
N SER A 82 4.79 3.81 -14.34
CA SER A 82 4.34 2.47 -13.98
C SER A 82 2.99 2.14 -14.62
N ASN A 83 2.09 3.12 -14.71
CA ASN A 83 0.80 2.99 -15.36
C ASN A 83 0.82 3.57 -16.80
N THR A 84 0.73 2.70 -17.80
CA THR A 84 0.73 3.08 -19.22
C THR A 84 -0.45 3.97 -19.60
N GLU A 85 -1.63 3.78 -19.00
CA GLU A 85 -2.84 4.57 -19.29
C GLU A 85 -2.71 6.04 -18.85
N LEU A 86 -1.86 6.32 -17.84
CA LEU A 86 -1.58 7.67 -17.36
C LEU A 86 -0.30 8.27 -17.99
N SER A 87 0.34 7.58 -18.93
CA SER A 87 1.57 8.06 -19.55
C SER A 87 1.34 9.37 -20.32
N PRO A 88 2.09 10.45 -20.03
CA PRO A 88 2.00 11.71 -20.76
C PRO A 88 2.52 11.59 -22.20
N LEU A 89 3.02 10.42 -22.62
CA LEU A 89 3.36 10.08 -24.00
C LEU A 89 2.16 9.53 -24.79
N CYS A 90 1.13 9.02 -24.08
CA CYS A 90 -0.10 8.49 -24.67
C CYS A 90 -1.25 9.51 -24.61
N ALA A 91 -1.22 10.44 -23.64
CA ALA A 91 -2.09 11.61 -23.64
C ALA A 91 -1.81 12.49 -24.88
N ALA A 92 -2.77 12.55 -25.80
CA ALA A 92 -2.65 13.39 -26.99
C ALA A 92 -2.41 14.86 -26.59
N PRO A 93 -1.47 15.58 -27.22
CA PRO A 93 -1.10 16.92 -26.78
C PRO A 93 -2.27 17.89 -26.95
N GLU A 94 -2.88 18.26 -25.83
CA GLU A 94 -4.05 19.14 -25.79
C GLU A 94 -3.66 20.52 -26.32
N LYS A 95 -4.03 20.77 -27.59
CA LYS A 95 -3.76 22.05 -28.26
C LYS A 95 -4.48 23.15 -27.49
N ARG A 96 -3.70 24.04 -26.87
CA ARG A 96 -4.17 25.20 -26.07
C ARG A 96 -4.87 26.26 -26.94
N LEU A 97 -6.03 25.91 -27.50
CA LEU A 97 -6.87 26.71 -28.40
C LEU A 97 -7.69 27.76 -27.63
N SER A 98 -7.03 28.56 -26.79
CA SER A 98 -7.72 29.50 -25.90
C SER A 98 -6.85 30.71 -25.48
N ARG A 99 -6.30 31.45 -26.46
CA ARG A 99 -5.86 32.85 -26.25
C ARG A 99 -5.66 33.71 -27.52
N LEU A 100 -6.59 33.63 -28.49
CA LEU A 100 -6.67 34.57 -29.62
C LEU A 100 -8.14 34.95 -29.91
N SER A 101 -8.77 35.65 -28.97
CA SER A 101 -10.05 36.34 -29.17
C SER A 101 -10.21 37.41 -28.10
N ASN A 102 -10.83 38.54 -28.49
CA ASN A 102 -10.85 39.84 -27.82
C ASN A 102 -9.54 40.64 -27.99
N ALA A 103 -9.54 41.88 -28.48
CA ALA A 103 -10.43 42.71 -29.31
C ALA A 103 -9.82 44.11 -29.23
#